data_AF-R2QYH9-F1
#
_entry.id   AF-R2QYH9-F1
#
_cell.length_a   1.000
_cell.length_b   1.000
_cell.length_c   1.000
_cell.angle_alpha   90.00
_cell.angle_beta   90.00
_cell.angle_gamma   90.00
#
_symmetry.space_group_name_H-M   'P 1'
#
loop_
_entity.id
_entity.type
_entity.pdbx_description
1 polymer ?
#
loop_
_entity_poly.entity_id
_entity_poly.type
_entity_poly.pdbx_seq_one_letter_code
_entity_poly.pdbx_strand_id
1 'polypeptide(L)' 'STIITTNIPLSQWSEIFGNKKLTNALLDRLVHHSKIIQITGPSYRMKSYSETKGKETKR' A
#
# COMPACT_ATOMS: atom_id res chain seq x y z
N SER A 1 9.21 15.73 7.14
CA SER A 1 9.11 14.29 6.88
C SER A 1 7.87 13.99 6.07
N THR A 2 7.95 13.04 5.14
CA THR A 2 6.82 12.66 4.26
C THR A 2 6.55 11.17 4.41
N ILE A 3 5.28 10.80 4.56
CA ILE A 3 4.82 9.40 4.62
C ILE A 3 3.97 9.14 3.38
N ILE A 4 4.26 8.02 2.70
CA ILE A 4 3.53 7.57 1.52
C ILE A 4 3.04 6.15 1.79
N THR A 5 1.77 5.90 1.51
CA THR A 5 1.17 4.56 1.54
C THR A 5 0.76 4.18 0.13
N THR A 6 1.03 2.94 -0.27
CA THR A 6 0.63 2.40 -1.57
C THR A 6 0.30 0.93 -1.44
N ASN A 7 -0.69 0.47 -2.20
CA ASN A 7 -1.01 -0.94 -2.36
C ASN A 7 -0.25 -1.58 -3.53
N ILE A 8 0.61 -0.83 -4.21
CA ILE A 8 1.34 -1.26 -5.40
C ILE A 8 2.84 -1.26 -5.10
N PRO A 9 3.56 -2.35 -5.41
CA PRO A 9 5.00 -2.42 -5.22
C PRO A 9 5.73 -1.35 -6.06
N LEU A 10 6.82 -0.79 -5.51
CA LEU A 10 7.60 0.28 -6.14
C LEU A 10 8.11 -0.10 -7.56
N SER A 11 8.36 -1.39 -7.80
CA SER A 11 8.79 -1.90 -9.10
C SER A 11 7.77 -1.69 -10.23
N GLN A 12 6.49 -1.59 -9.90
CA GLN A 12 5.40 -1.38 -10.86
C GLN A 12 5.11 0.11 -11.11
N TRP A 13 5.76 1.03 -10.37
CA TRP A 13 5.47 2.46 -10.52
C TRP A 13 5.85 2.99 -11.90
N SER A 14 6.87 2.43 -12.57
CA SER A 14 7.28 2.89 -13.89
C SER A 14 6.19 2.68 -14.96
N GLU A 15 5.33 1.68 -14.76
CA GLU A 15 4.19 1.41 -15.63
C GLU A 15 3.07 2.42 -15.39
N ILE A 16 2.80 2.75 -14.13
CA ILE A 16 1.74 3.69 -13.73
C ILE A 16 2.03 5.12 -14.18
N PHE A 17 3.27 5.57 -14.02
CA PHE A 17 3.66 6.93 -14.40
C PHE A 17 3.96 7.07 -15.90
N GLY A 18 3.99 5.97 -16.66
CA GLY A 18 4.20 5.97 -18.12
C GLY A 18 5.59 6.41 -18.60
N ASN A 19 6.45 6.94 -17.72
CA ASN A 19 7.81 7.35 -18.05
C ASN A 19 8.83 6.79 -17.07
N LYS A 20 9.45 5.68 -17.45
CA LYS A 20 10.44 4.96 -16.64
C LYS A 20 11.62 5.84 -16.16
N LYS A 21 12.11 6.77 -16.97
CA LYS A 21 13.24 7.65 -16.58
C LYS A 21 12.84 8.59 -15.45
N LEU A 22 11.68 9.23 -15.58
CA LEU A 22 11.16 10.13 -14.55
C LEU A 22 10.81 9.37 -13.27
N THR A 23 10.17 8.21 -13.38
CA THR A 23 9.84 7.39 -12.21
C THR A 23 11.08 6.94 -11.45
N ASN A 24 12.12 6.50 -12.16
CA ASN A 24 13.37 6.09 -11.50
C ASN A 24 14.03 7.25 -10.75
N ALA A 25 14.08 8.45 -11.34
CA ALA A 25 14.62 9.63 -10.68
C ALA A 25 13.78 10.08 -9.46
N LEU A 26 12.46 9.86 -9.49
CA LEU A 26 11.58 10.09 -8.35
C LEU A 26 11.81 9.05 -7.23
N LEU A 27 11.83 7.77 -7.59
CA LEU A 27 12.05 6.67 -6.66
C LEU A 27 13.41 6.81 -5.97
N ASP A 28 14.46 7.14 -6.71
CA ASP A 28 15.80 7.37 -6.17
C ASP A 28 15.78 8.38 -5.01
N ARG A 29 15.14 9.55 -5.21
CA ARG A 29 15.00 10.57 -4.16
C ARG A 29 14.16 10.11 -2.97
N LEU A 30 13.08 9.36 -3.22
CA LEU A 30 12.18 8.87 -2.17
C LEU A 30 12.83 7.77 -1.33
N VAL A 31 13.58 6.87 -1.94
CA VAL A 31 14.16 5.70 -1.27
C VAL A 31 15.50 5.99 -0.60
N HIS A 32 16.26 6.99 -1.06
CA HIS A 32 17.58 7.32 -0.52
C HIS A 32 17.59 7.60 1.00
N HIS A 33 16.52 8.21 1.53
CA HIS A 33 16.39 8.53 2.95
C HIS A 33 15.05 8.06 3.55
N SER A 34 14.52 6.92 3.10
CA SER A 34 13.28 6.37 3.67
C SER A 34 13.48 4.99 4.32
N LYS A 35 12.50 4.65 5.15
CA LYS A 35 12.32 3.30 5.68
C LYS A 35 11.10 2.69 4.99
N ILE A 36 11.33 1.61 4.25
CA ILE A 36 10.25 0.88 3.59
C ILE A 36 9.67 -0.11 4.59
N ILE A 37 8.38 0.01 4.86
CA ILE A 37 7.65 -0.91 5.74
C ILE A 37 6.66 -1.68 4.87
N GLN A 38 6.90 -2.98 4.70
CA GLN A 38 5.99 -3.85 3.98
C GLN A 38 4.87 -4.29 4.91
N ILE A 39 3.63 -3.98 4.55
CA ILE A 39 2.44 -4.38 5.31
C ILE A 39 1.84 -5.63 4.66
N THR A 40 1.73 -6.69 5.44
CA THR A 40 1.14 -7.96 5.04
C THR A 40 0.05 -8.38 6.01
N GLY A 41 -0.96 -9.10 5.53
CA GLY A 41 -2.02 -9.65 6.37
C GLY A 41 -3.42 -9.42 5.79
N PRO A 42 -4.45 -9.97 6.43
CA PRO A 42 -5.83 -9.84 5.98
C PRO A 42 -6.33 -8.39 6.12
N SER A 43 -7.25 -8.01 5.23
CA SER A 43 -7.91 -6.70 5.28
C SER A 43 -8.68 -6.51 6.59
N TYR A 44 -8.35 -5.47 7.35
CA TYR A 44 -9.10 -5.10 8.55
C TYR A 44 -10.59 -4.83 8.24
N ARG A 45 -10.91 -4.33 7.04
CA ARG A 45 -12.31 -4.12 6.60
C ARG A 45 -13.08 -5.44 6.54
N MET A 46 -12.43 -6.51 6.09
CA MET A 46 -13.05 -7.84 6.05
C MET A 46 -13.22 -8.43 7.44
N LYS A 47 -12.26 -8.19 8.35
CA LYS A 47 -12.37 -8.57 9.76
C LYS A 47 -13.61 -7.92 10.39
N SER A 48 -13.77 -6.60 10.27
CA SER A 48 -14.95 -5.89 10.79
C SER A 48 -16.26 -6.38 10.14
N TYR A 49 -16.25 -6.65 8.83
CA TYR A 49 -17.42 -7.21 8.15
C TYR A 49 -17.83 -8.58 8.73
N SER A 50 -16.86 -9.47 8.96
CA SER A 50 -17.11 -10.79 9.55
C SER A 50 -17.61 -10.72 11.00
N GLU A 51 -17.09 -9.78 11.79
CA GLU A 51 -17.52 -9.55 13.17
C GLU A 51 -18.95 -9.01 13.25
N THR A 52 -19.34 -8.11 12.33
CA THR A 52 -20.72 -7.60 12.27
C THR A 52 -21.70 -8.69 11.84
N LYS A 53 -21.36 -9.49 10.81
CA LYS A 53 -22.21 -10.61 10.37
C LYS A 53 -22.40 -11.65 11.46
N GLY A 54 -21.36 -11.98 12.22
CA GLY A 54 -21.45 -12.91 13.35
C GLY A 54 -22.36 -12.44 14.49
N LYS A 55 -22.65 -11.14 14.59
CA LYS A 55 -23.61 -10.57 15.57
C LYS A 55 -25.04 -10.55 15.05
N GLU A 56 -25.25 -10.37 13.74
CA GLU A 56 -26.57 -10.43 13.11
C GLU A 56 -27.14 -11.86 13.14
N THR A 57 -26.33 -12.89 12.89
CA THR A 57 -26.78 -14.30 12.90
C THR A 57 -27.11 -14.83 14.31
N LYS A 58 -26.74 -14.11 15.37
CA LYS A 58 -26.99 -14.48 16.77
C LYS A 58 -28.15 -13.72 17.42
N ARG A 59 -28.85 -12.86 16.68
CA ARG A 59 -30.11 -12.22 17.10
C ARG A 59 -31.28 -12.93 16.44
#